data_AF-A0A2V9QHL1-F1
#
_entry.id   AF-A0A2V9QHL1-F1
#
_cell.length_a   1.000
_cell.length_b   1.000
_cell.length_c   1.000
_cell.angle_alpha   90.00
_cell.angle_beta   90.00
_cell.angle_gamma   90.00
#
_symmetry.space_group_name_H-M   'P 1'
#
loop_
_entity.id
_entity.type
_entity.pdbx_description
1 polymer ?
#
loop_
_entity_poly.entity_id
_entity_poly.type
_entity_poly.pdbx_seq_one_letter_code
_entity_poly.pdbx_strand_id
1 'polypeptide(L)'
;MGFQNLPDQSAMAAITFYDVIVSHEPFSPGLLFHEFVQVEQYRQLGIPRFAQLYVRGFLDGGGYEAIPLERNAYALEDRFRTGPRRGFAVQEEVANWAAEGRL
;
A
#
# COMPACT_ATOMS: atom_id res chain seq x y z
N MET A 1 20.63 -3.38 -5.37
CA MET A 1 19.34 -3.86 -5.93
C MET A 1 18.46 -4.35 -4.79
N GLY A 2 17.13 -4.31 -4.92
CA GLY A 2 16.17 -4.57 -3.83
C GLY A 2 16.44 -5.81 -2.96
N PHE A 3 16.97 -6.91 -3.51
CA PHE A 3 17.32 -8.12 -2.75
C PHE A 3 18.36 -7.92 -1.63
N GLN A 4 19.15 -6.84 -1.68
CA GLN A 4 20.07 -6.49 -0.58
C GLN A 4 19.33 -5.84 0.61
N ASN A 5 18.08 -5.44 0.42
CA ASN A 5 17.22 -4.72 1.36
C ASN A 5 15.87 -5.45 1.54
N LEU A 6 15.92 -6.78 1.70
CA LEU A 6 14.73 -7.54 2.05
C LEU A 6 14.23 -7.03 3.41
N PRO A 7 12.94 -6.66 3.53
CA PRO A 7 12.38 -6.30 4.82
C PRO A 7 12.44 -7.51 5.74
N ASP A 8 12.70 -7.27 7.02
CA ASP A 8 12.40 -8.26 8.04
C ASP A 8 10.88 -8.41 8.10
N GLN A 9 10.35 -9.46 7.46
CA GLN A 9 8.92 -9.70 7.41
C GLN A 9 8.32 -9.94 8.80
N SER A 10 9.13 -10.30 9.80
CA SER A 10 8.66 -10.41 11.18
C SER A 10 8.35 -9.05 11.81
N ALA A 11 8.83 -7.95 11.22
CA ALA A 11 8.56 -6.59 11.66
C ALA A 11 7.32 -5.96 10.97
N MET A 12 6.69 -6.62 9.99
CA MET A 12 5.47 -6.11 9.37
C MET A 12 4.27 -6.29 10.29
N ALA A 13 3.55 -5.19 10.56
CA ALA A 13 2.38 -5.19 11.43
C ALA A 13 1.16 -5.90 10.81
N ALA A 14 0.97 -5.73 9.49
CA ALA A 14 -0.10 -6.36 8.73
C ALA A 14 0.31 -6.55 7.26
N ILE A 15 -0.47 -7.37 6.55
CA ILE A 15 -0.35 -7.60 5.11
C ILE A 15 -1.72 -7.90 4.50
N THR A 16 -1.96 -7.34 3.31
CA THR A 16 -3.16 -7.59 2.52
C THR A 16 -2.93 -8.63 1.43
N PHE A 17 -3.75 -9.68 1.46
CA PHE A 17 -3.88 -10.71 0.43
C PHE A 17 -5.22 -10.57 -0.28
N TYR A 18 -5.26 -9.76 -1.35
CA TYR A 18 -6.46 -9.48 -2.14
C TYR A 18 -7.59 -8.87 -1.31
N ASP A 19 -8.47 -9.70 -0.74
CA ASP A 19 -9.62 -9.31 0.10
C ASP A 19 -9.47 -9.73 1.58
N VAL A 20 -8.33 -10.33 1.94
CA VAL A 20 -8.02 -10.76 3.31
C VAL A 20 -6.87 -9.94 3.87
N ILE A 21 -7.04 -9.36 5.06
CA ILE A 21 -5.98 -8.66 5.78
C ILE A 21 -5.55 -9.53 6.97
N VAL A 22 -4.25 -9.82 7.06
CA VAL A 22 -3.64 -10.56 8.18
C VAL A 22 -2.81 -9.58 8.98
N SER A 23 -3.00 -9.54 10.31
CA SER A 23 -2.20 -8.71 11.20
C SER A 23 -1.65 -9.53 12.37
N HIS A 24 -0.42 -9.18 12.78
CA HIS A 24 0.24 -9.78 13.94
C HIS A 24 -0.06 -9.01 15.24
N GLU A 25 -0.73 -7.86 15.14
CA GLU A 25 -1.11 -7.00 16.25
C GLU A 25 -2.58 -6.55 16.14
N PRO A 26 -3.18 -5.98 17.20
CA PRO A 26 -4.48 -5.34 17.06
C PRO A 26 -4.40 -4.15 16.10
N PHE A 27 -5.35 -4.05 15.16
CA PHE A 27 -5.39 -2.94 14.23
C PHE A 27 -5.53 -1.58 14.93
N SER A 28 -4.60 -0.67 14.66
CA SER A 28 -4.89 0.76 14.80
C SER A 28 -5.76 1.24 13.63
N PRO A 29 -6.52 2.34 13.79
CA PRO A 29 -7.30 2.90 12.67
C PRO A 29 -6.44 3.26 11.46
N GLY A 30 -5.21 3.74 11.67
CA GLY A 30 -4.27 4.06 10.58
C GLY A 30 -3.79 2.81 9.86
N LEU A 31 -3.39 1.78 10.61
CA LEU A 31 -2.96 0.49 10.03
C LEU A 31 -4.09 -0.16 9.23
N LEU A 32 -5.29 -0.26 9.79
CA LEU A 32 -6.43 -0.83 9.06
C LEU A 32 -6.75 -0.04 7.79
N PHE A 33 -6.66 1.28 7.86
CA PHE A 33 -6.86 2.13 6.71
C PHE A 33 -5.80 1.90 5.63
N HIS A 34 -4.52 1.78 6.01
CA HIS A 34 -3.42 1.44 5.10
C HIS A 34 -3.73 0.16 4.33
N GLU A 35 -4.14 -0.89 5.04
CA GLU A 35 -4.49 -2.18 4.43
C GLU A 35 -5.74 -2.07 3.51
N PHE A 36 -6.71 -1.21 3.83
CA PHE A 36 -7.82 -0.94 2.90
C PHE A 36 -7.40 -0.22 1.63
N VAL A 37 -6.36 0.61 1.66
CA VAL A 37 -5.78 1.17 0.43
C VAL A 37 -5.23 0.04 -0.44
N GLN A 38 -4.54 -0.93 0.15
CA GLN A 38 -4.03 -2.10 -0.57
C GLN A 38 -5.17 -2.94 -1.19
N VAL A 39 -6.27 -3.17 -0.44
CA VAL A 39 -7.48 -3.83 -0.97
C VAL A 39 -8.02 -3.08 -2.19
N GLU A 40 -8.09 -1.74 -2.14
CA GLU A 40 -8.55 -0.92 -3.25
C GLU A 40 -7.60 -0.97 -4.45
N GLN A 41 -6.29 -0.98 -4.21
CA GLN A 41 -5.29 -1.19 -5.26
C GLN A 41 -5.46 -2.56 -5.93
N TYR A 42 -5.66 -3.63 -5.16
CA TYR A 42 -6.00 -4.95 -5.71
C TYR A 42 -7.28 -4.92 -6.54
N ARG A 43 -8.33 -4.23 -6.07
CA ARG A 43 -9.61 -4.11 -6.77
C ARG A 43 -9.48 -3.41 -8.13
N GLN A 44 -8.68 -2.34 -8.21
CA GLN A 44 -8.50 -1.57 -9.44
C GLN A 44 -7.51 -2.22 -10.43
N LEU A 45 -6.41 -2.77 -9.92
CA LEU A 45 -5.32 -3.28 -10.75
C LEU A 45 -5.52 -4.77 -11.11
N GLY A 46 -6.20 -5.52 -10.25
CA GLY A 46 -6.18 -6.97 -10.26
C GLY A 46 -4.83 -7.53 -9.78
N ILE A 47 -4.84 -8.80 -9.39
CA ILE A 47 -3.66 -9.50 -8.84
C ILE A 47 -2.44 -9.44 -9.77
N PRO A 48 -2.55 -9.73 -11.09
CA PRO A 48 -1.37 -9.79 -11.95
C PRO A 48 -0.64 -8.45 -12.06
N ARG A 49 -1.38 -7.35 -12.21
CA ARG A 49 -0.79 -6.02 -12.36
C ARG A 49 -0.25 -5.49 -11.04
N PHE A 50 -0.98 -5.72 -9.94
CA PHE A 50 -0.50 -5.39 -8.60
C PHE A 50 0.86 -6.07 -8.34
N ALA A 51 0.95 -7.39 -8.52
CA ALA A 51 2.18 -8.14 -8.30
C ALA A 51 3.35 -7.66 -9.19
N GLN A 52 3.07 -7.33 -10.45
CA GLN A 52 4.08 -6.79 -11.36
C GLN A 52 4.64 -5.45 -10.85
N LEU A 53 3.77 -4.51 -10.48
CA LEU A 53 4.17 -3.20 -9.96
C LEU A 53 4.93 -3.33 -8.65
N TYR A 54 4.49 -4.24 -7.77
CA TYR A 54 5.12 -4.50 -6.50
C TYR A 54 6.57 -4.99 -6.66
N VAL A 55 6.78 -6.03 -7.48
CA VAL A 55 8.11 -6.58 -7.74
C VAL A 55 8.98 -5.54 -8.45
N ARG A 56 8.43 -4.84 -9.45
CA ARG A 56 9.21 -3.83 -10.19
C ARG A 56 9.62 -2.67 -9.29
N GLY A 57 8.70 -2.14 -8.50
CA GLY A 57 8.96 -1.08 -7.52
C GLY A 57 10.01 -1.49 -6.50
N PHE A 58 9.99 -2.74 -6.02
CA PHE A 58 10.99 -3.25 -5.09
C PHE A 58 12.39 -3.31 -5.72
N LEU A 59 12.48 -3.84 -6.94
CA LEU A 59 13.75 -4.00 -7.67
C LEU A 59 14.37 -2.65 -8.05
N ASP A 60 13.55 -1.73 -8.55
CA ASP A 60 13.99 -0.42 -9.06
C ASP A 60 14.18 0.61 -7.93
N GLY A 61 13.30 0.61 -6.93
CA GLY A 61 13.30 1.55 -5.81
C GLY A 61 14.28 1.20 -4.69
N GLY A 62 14.81 -0.02 -4.68
CA GLY A 62 15.86 -0.43 -3.75
C GLY A 62 15.36 -0.84 -2.37
N GLY A 63 14.09 -1.20 -2.21
CA GLY A 63 13.54 -1.68 -0.94
C GLY A 63 12.02 -1.54 -0.86
N TYR A 64 11.44 -2.04 0.23
CA TYR A 64 9.99 -2.08 0.46
C TYR A 64 9.35 -0.68 0.50
N GLU A 65 9.90 0.23 1.32
CA GLU A 65 9.43 1.62 1.47
C GLU A 65 9.52 2.47 0.19
N ALA A 66 10.25 1.97 -0.82
CA ALA A 66 10.40 2.64 -2.10
C ALA A 66 9.36 2.20 -3.13
N ILE A 67 8.59 1.14 -2.85
CA ILE A 67 7.56 0.64 -3.74
C ILE A 67 6.47 1.72 -3.88
N PRO A 68 6.11 2.15 -5.10
CA PRO A 68 5.13 3.23 -5.27
C PRO A 68 3.75 2.90 -4.71
N LEU A 69 3.33 1.63 -4.73
CA LEU A 69 2.10 1.14 -4.09
C LEU A 69 2.11 1.38 -2.56
N GLU A 70 3.23 1.09 -1.89
CA GLU A 70 3.41 1.34 -0.45
C GLU A 70 3.42 2.85 -0.13
N ARG A 71 4.11 3.63 -0.95
CA ARG A 71 4.12 5.10 -0.81
C ARG A 71 2.75 5.71 -0.98
N ASN A 72 1.93 5.16 -1.88
CA ASN A 72 0.53 5.55 -2.00
C ASN A 72 -0.24 5.26 -0.72
N ALA A 73 -0.15 4.04 -0.19
CA ALA A 73 -0.82 3.65 1.04
C ALA A 73 -0.40 4.51 2.25
N TYR A 74 0.90 4.70 2.48
CA TYR A 74 1.40 5.56 3.55
C TYR A 74 0.99 7.03 3.39
N ALA A 75 1.03 7.58 2.17
CA ALA A 75 0.62 8.97 1.93
C ALA A 75 -0.87 9.19 2.24
N LEU A 76 -1.72 8.21 1.94
CA LEU A 76 -3.15 8.28 2.27
C LEU A 76 -3.39 8.04 3.76
N GLU A 77 -2.63 7.14 4.39
CA GLU A 77 -2.67 6.90 5.83
C GLU A 77 -2.31 8.15 6.64
N ASP A 78 -1.24 8.86 6.28
CA ASP A 78 -0.85 10.11 6.94
C ASP A 78 -1.92 11.19 6.82
N ARG A 79 -2.57 11.28 5.65
CA ARG A 79 -3.72 12.17 5.45
C ARG A 79 -4.91 11.77 6.33
N PHE A 80 -5.19 10.48 6.45
CA PHE A 80 -6.26 9.97 7.31
C PHE A 80 -5.99 10.29 8.78
N ARG A 81 -4.76 10.07 9.26
CA ARG A 81 -4.34 10.37 10.64
C ARG A 81 -4.42 11.86 10.98
N THR A 82 -4.01 12.72 10.06
CA THR A 82 -3.95 14.18 10.28
C THR A 82 -5.29 14.89 10.08
N GLY A 83 -6.24 14.27 9.36
CA GLY A 83 -7.53 14.87 9.04
C GLY A 83 -8.72 13.92 9.14
N PRO A 84 -9.00 13.28 10.29
CA PRO A 84 -9.97 12.19 10.40
C PRO A 84 -11.43 12.57 10.09
N ARG A 85 -11.75 13.87 10.06
CA ARG A 85 -13.10 14.39 9.70
C ARG A 85 -13.20 14.83 8.25
N ARG A 86 -12.09 14.84 7.50
CA ARG A 86 -12.08 15.21 6.09
C ARG A 86 -12.43 13.96 5.28
N GLY A 87 -13.56 13.99 4.60
CA GLY A 87 -13.94 12.92 3.68
C GLY A 87 -12.86 12.71 2.61
N PHE A 88 -12.61 11.46 2.27
CA PHE A 88 -11.61 11.05 1.30
C PHE A 88 -12.13 9.85 0.51
N ALA A 89 -12.09 9.94 -0.81
CA ALA A 89 -12.49 8.86 -1.70
C ALA A 89 -11.25 8.03 -2.08
N VAL A 90 -11.00 6.94 -1.33
CA VAL A 90 -9.85 6.03 -1.56
C VAL A 90 -9.76 5.63 -3.03
N GLN A 91 -10.89 5.24 -3.58
CA GLN A 91 -11.01 4.81 -4.97
C GLN A 91 -10.50 5.88 -5.95
N GLU A 92 -10.94 7.12 -5.81
CA GLU A 92 -10.54 8.20 -6.71
C GLU A 92 -9.05 8.51 -6.57
N GLU A 93 -8.53 8.50 -5.35
CA GLU A 93 -7.14 8.85 -5.07
C GLU A 93 -6.17 7.79 -5.59
N VAL A 94 -6.49 6.51 -5.42
CA VAL A 94 -5.74 5.40 -6.04
C VAL A 94 -5.81 5.49 -7.57
N ALA A 95 -7.01 5.74 -8.13
CA ALA A 95 -7.20 5.86 -9.58
C ALA A 95 -6.40 7.04 -10.17
N ASN A 96 -6.36 8.17 -9.47
CA ASN A 96 -5.61 9.35 -9.90
C ASN A 96 -4.10 9.07 -9.92
N TRP A 97 -3.56 8.40 -8.89
CA TRP A 97 -2.14 8.01 -8.91
C TRP A 97 -1.83 7.04 -10.04
N ALA A 98 -2.71 6.08 -10.31
CA ALA A 98 -2.56 5.16 -11.43
C ALA A 98 -2.55 5.90 -12.77
N ALA A 99 -3.48 6.84 -12.98
CA ALA A 99 -3.60 7.65 -14.18
C ALA A 99 -2.40 8.59 -14.38
N GLU A 100 -1.82 9.10 -13.30
CA GLU A 100 -0.62 9.93 -13.30
C GLU A 100 0.69 9.13 -13.47
N GLY A 101 0.63 7.79 -13.51
CA GLY A 101 1.81 6.94 -13.63
C GLY A 101 2.69 6.92 -12.37
N ARG A 102 2.07 7.12 -11.20
CA ARG A 102 2.74 7.18 -9.88
C ARG A 102 2.71 5.85 -9.11
N LEU A 103 2.07 4.82 -9.65
CA LEU A 103 2.02 3.44 -9.10
C LEU A 103 3.01 2.50 -9.79
#